data_AF-A0AAU6DYC9-F1
#
_entry.id   AF-A0AAU6DYC9-F1
#
_cell.length_a   1.000
_cell.length_b   1.000
_cell.length_c   1.000
_cell.angle_alpha   90.00
_cell.angle_beta   90.00
_cell.angle_gamma   90.00
#
_symmetry.space_group_name_H-M   'P 1'
#
loop_
_entity.id
_entity.type
_entity.pdbx_description
1 polymer ?
#
loop_
_entity_poly.entity_id
_entity_poly.type
_entity_poly.pdbx_seq_one_letter_code
_entity_poly.pdbx_strand_id
1 'polypeptide(L)'
;MADHSRGRPGWLHVGPLEARLARTWEPGTFPPAETLLAILTLAAVPQALATRLTTHLSGGIVVGPGSVPDLPGFEWLRGVALPLQAGHWERSAGVYDPRQRRIGVGSTPSPSVSVCGHELGHAADHMDRLPSHSPFWTDLHARTRDRLHPPYRDDVTELFAEAFACVLTRRATRLLHLVGEEAEAERVYHRLSGHYGIG
;
A
#
# COMPACT_ATOMS: atom_id res chain seq x y z
N MET A 1 -12.13 14.97 20.55
CA MET A 1 -11.99 14.79 19.08
C MET A 1 -12.60 13.46 18.63
N ALA A 2 -13.89 13.19 18.92
CA ALA A 2 -14.55 11.91 18.61
C ALA A 2 -15.74 12.05 17.65
N ASP A 3 -15.97 13.26 17.11
CA ASP A 3 -17.23 13.62 16.45
C ASP A 3 -17.25 13.33 14.93
N HIS A 4 -16.14 12.87 14.35
CA HIS A 4 -16.00 12.76 12.89
C HIS A 4 -16.40 11.41 12.29
N SER A 5 -16.57 10.35 13.11
CA SER A 5 -16.78 8.98 12.57
C SER A 5 -18.24 8.58 12.38
N ARG A 6 -19.19 9.22 13.07
CA ARG A 6 -20.61 8.83 12.98
C ARG A 6 -21.28 9.48 11.76
N GLY A 7 -21.62 8.66 10.78
CA GLY A 7 -22.50 9.04 9.66
C GLY A 7 -21.83 9.65 8.43
N ARG A 8 -20.49 9.65 8.33
CA ARG A 8 -19.77 10.16 7.15
C ARG A 8 -18.99 9.03 6.45
N PRO A 9 -19.44 8.58 5.26
CA PRO A 9 -18.72 7.57 4.48
C PRO A 9 -17.26 7.97 4.23
N GLY A 10 -16.32 7.07 4.53
CA GLY A 10 -14.87 7.32 4.38
C GLY A 10 -14.19 8.06 5.54
N TRP A 11 -14.92 8.40 6.61
CA TRP A 11 -14.36 9.11 7.78
C TRP A 11 -14.17 8.23 9.01
N LEU A 12 -13.94 6.93 8.78
CA LEU A 12 -13.47 6.04 9.83
C LEU A 12 -12.11 6.52 10.36
N HIS A 13 -11.95 6.55 11.68
CA HIS A 13 -10.70 6.94 12.33
C HIS A 13 -9.65 5.85 12.14
N VAL A 14 -8.45 6.21 11.68
CA VAL A 14 -7.41 5.23 11.30
C VAL A 14 -6.29 5.08 12.35
N GLY A 15 -6.60 5.38 13.60
CA GLY A 15 -5.67 5.25 14.72
C GLY A 15 -4.55 6.29 14.68
N PRO A 16 -3.30 5.94 15.03
CA PRO A 16 -2.17 6.86 14.99
C PRO A 16 -1.90 7.49 13.62
N LEU A 17 -2.30 6.82 12.53
CA LEU A 17 -2.11 7.33 11.17
C LEU A 17 -3.00 8.54 10.86
N GLU A 18 -4.04 8.78 11.66
CA GLU A 18 -4.95 9.92 11.49
C GLU A 18 -4.18 11.26 11.51
N ALA A 19 -3.13 11.35 12.33
CA ALA A 19 -2.27 12.53 12.42
C ALA A 19 -1.45 12.81 11.14
N ARG A 20 -1.41 11.86 10.20
CA ARG A 20 -0.68 11.95 8.93
C ARG A 20 -1.60 11.96 7.72
N LEU A 21 -2.90 11.72 7.91
CA LEU A 21 -3.84 11.45 6.83
C LEU A 21 -4.55 12.74 6.37
N ALA A 22 -4.45 13.03 5.08
CA ALA A 22 -5.27 14.00 4.38
C ALA A 22 -6.29 13.27 3.49
N ARG A 23 -7.57 13.60 3.65
CA ARG A 23 -8.69 13.11 2.83
C ARG A 23 -9.10 14.20 1.86
N THR A 24 -9.16 13.92 0.56
CA THR A 24 -9.34 14.97 -0.47
C THR A 24 -10.68 14.87 -1.18
N TRP A 25 -11.74 14.57 -0.43
CA TRP A 25 -13.12 14.64 -0.88
C TRP A 25 -13.97 15.41 0.12
N GLU A 26 -15.08 15.95 -0.34
CA GLU A 26 -15.95 16.78 0.47
C GLU A 26 -16.63 15.97 1.60
N PRO A 27 -16.62 16.46 2.84
CA PRO A 27 -17.35 15.82 3.93
C PRO A 27 -18.84 15.65 3.59
N GLY A 28 -19.39 14.46 3.85
CA GLY A 28 -20.80 14.16 3.55
C GLY A 28 -21.06 13.64 2.13
N THR A 29 -20.04 13.59 1.28
CA THR A 29 -20.10 12.89 -0.01
C THR A 29 -19.62 11.45 0.13
N PHE A 30 -20.13 10.56 -0.72
CA PHE A 30 -19.57 9.21 -0.87
C PHE A 30 -18.33 9.28 -1.76
N PRO A 31 -17.13 8.96 -1.25
CA PRO A 31 -15.95 8.88 -2.11
C PRO A 31 -16.03 7.61 -2.99
N PRO A 32 -15.18 7.51 -4.02
CA PRO A 32 -15.02 6.27 -4.78
C PRO A 32 -14.75 5.06 -3.88
N ALA A 33 -15.14 3.87 -4.35
CA ALA A 33 -15.03 2.65 -3.56
C ALA A 33 -13.58 2.36 -3.16
N GLU A 34 -12.63 2.61 -4.06
CA GLU A 34 -11.19 2.44 -3.87
C GLU A 34 -10.67 3.33 -2.73
N THR A 35 -11.14 4.58 -2.68
CA THR A 35 -10.82 5.55 -1.62
C THR A 35 -11.38 5.10 -0.27
N LEU A 36 -12.61 4.58 -0.24
CA LEU A 36 -13.18 3.99 0.98
C LEU A 36 -12.38 2.76 1.44
N LEU A 37 -12.01 1.88 0.51
CA LEU A 37 -11.18 0.70 0.79
C LEU A 37 -9.79 1.08 1.32
N ALA A 38 -9.20 2.18 0.85
CA ALA A 38 -7.95 2.71 1.39
C ALA A 38 -8.11 3.11 2.87
N ILE A 39 -9.19 3.80 3.22
CA ILE A 39 -9.48 4.15 4.61
C ILE A 39 -9.71 2.91 5.48
N LEU A 40 -10.45 1.92 4.98
CA LEU A 40 -10.65 0.65 5.69
C LEU A 40 -9.34 -0.11 5.88
N THR A 41 -8.44 -0.06 4.89
CA THR A 41 -7.10 -0.66 4.98
C THR A 41 -6.25 0.04 6.04
N LEU A 42 -6.24 1.37 6.08
CA LEU A 42 -5.52 2.15 7.11
C LEU A 42 -6.06 1.86 8.51
N ALA A 43 -7.38 1.75 8.66
CA ALA A 43 -8.01 1.42 9.95
C ALA A 43 -7.72 -0.01 10.43
N ALA A 44 -7.35 -0.92 9.51
CA ALA A 44 -6.98 -2.29 9.84
C ALA A 44 -5.50 -2.43 10.27
N VAL A 45 -4.68 -1.38 10.15
CA VAL A 45 -3.26 -1.43 10.53
C VAL A 45 -3.13 -1.60 12.06
N PRO A 46 -2.39 -2.62 12.55
CA PRO A 46 -2.17 -2.83 13.97
C PRO A 46 -1.54 -1.61 14.65
N GLN A 47 -1.97 -1.30 15.87
CA GLN A 47 -1.55 -0.10 16.62
C GLN A 47 -0.03 0.08 16.69
N ALA A 48 0.73 -1.00 16.94
CA ALA A 48 2.19 -0.95 17.03
C ALA A 48 2.84 -0.58 15.69
N LEU A 49 2.36 -1.17 14.59
CA LEU A 49 2.82 -0.83 13.26
C LEU A 49 2.39 0.60 12.86
N ALA A 50 1.14 0.98 13.13
CA ALA A 50 0.61 2.31 12.86
C ALA A 50 1.46 3.40 13.54
N THR A 51 1.87 3.18 14.79
CA THR A 51 2.73 4.12 15.53
C THR A 51 4.11 4.30 14.88
N ARG A 52 4.73 3.19 14.44
CA ARG A 52 6.01 3.22 13.72
C ARG A 52 5.88 3.94 12.38
N LEU A 53 4.85 3.59 11.60
CA LEU A 53 4.55 4.23 10.33
C LEU A 53 4.24 5.72 10.48
N THR A 54 3.50 6.14 11.50
CA THR A 54 3.26 7.56 11.80
C THR A 54 4.57 8.32 12.06
N THR A 55 5.57 7.67 12.64
CA THR A 55 6.90 8.28 12.85
C THR A 55 7.68 8.36 11.54
N HIS A 56 7.63 7.30 10.72
CA HIS A 56 8.34 7.22 9.44
C HIS A 56 7.76 8.15 8.36
N LEU A 57 6.44 8.21 8.24
CA LEU A 57 5.73 8.93 7.18
C LEU A 57 5.67 10.44 7.43
N SER A 58 6.85 11.09 7.40
CA SER A 58 6.98 12.52 7.66
C SER A 58 6.22 13.38 6.66
N GLY A 59 6.14 12.95 5.39
CA GLY A 59 5.40 13.65 4.33
C GLY A 59 3.90 13.37 4.33
N GLY A 60 3.43 12.45 5.17
CA GLY A 60 2.02 12.14 5.35
C GLY A 60 1.45 11.10 4.38
N ILE A 61 0.13 10.95 4.43
CA ILE A 61 -0.67 10.06 3.59
C ILE A 61 -1.78 10.91 2.97
N VAL A 62 -1.92 10.86 1.66
CA VAL A 62 -3.01 11.52 0.94
C VAL A 62 -3.90 10.46 0.30
N VAL A 63 -5.19 10.53 0.55
CA VAL A 63 -6.18 9.61 -0.03
C VAL A 63 -7.27 10.42 -0.71
N GLY A 64 -7.57 10.09 -1.97
CA GLY A 64 -8.44 10.90 -2.80
C GLY A 64 -8.98 10.22 -4.05
N PRO A 65 -9.92 10.87 -4.77
CA PRO A 65 -10.34 10.44 -6.09
C PRO A 65 -9.24 10.69 -7.14
N GLY A 66 -9.29 9.93 -8.24
CA GLY A 66 -8.42 10.12 -9.41
C GLY A 66 -7.12 9.33 -9.37
N SER A 67 -6.16 9.76 -10.17
CA SER A 67 -4.83 9.16 -10.27
C SER A 67 -3.84 9.85 -9.33
N VAL A 68 -2.63 9.30 -9.18
CA VAL A 68 -1.58 9.90 -8.34
C VAL A 68 -1.34 11.39 -8.65
N PRO A 69 -1.18 11.84 -9.91
CA PRO A 69 -1.01 13.27 -10.22
C PRO A 69 -2.21 14.18 -9.87
N ASP A 70 -3.39 13.62 -9.59
CA ASP A 70 -4.57 14.39 -9.17
C ASP A 70 -4.58 14.63 -7.65
N LEU A 71 -3.68 13.97 -6.90
CA LEU A 71 -3.58 14.12 -5.45
C LEU A 71 -2.68 15.32 -5.07
N PRO A 72 -3.08 16.11 -4.06
CA PRO A 72 -2.30 17.22 -3.54
C PRO A 72 -0.85 16.88 -3.21
N GLY A 73 0.09 17.56 -3.84
CA GLY A 73 1.54 17.38 -3.68
C GLY A 73 2.19 16.31 -4.56
N PHE A 74 1.42 15.69 -5.47
CA PHE A 74 1.92 14.76 -6.49
C PHE A 74 1.74 15.29 -7.92
N GLU A 75 1.33 16.56 -8.08
CA GLU A 75 1.01 17.18 -9.38
C GLU A 75 2.21 17.21 -10.33
N TRP A 76 3.43 17.25 -9.77
CA TRP A 76 4.69 17.22 -10.52
C TRP A 76 4.92 15.92 -11.31
N LEU A 77 4.15 14.86 -11.04
CA LEU A 77 4.17 13.60 -11.78
C LEU A 77 3.31 13.63 -13.05
N ARG A 78 2.54 14.69 -13.28
CA ARG A 78 1.69 14.81 -14.47
C ARG A 78 2.52 14.81 -15.74
N GLY A 79 2.15 13.96 -16.70
CA GLY A 79 2.86 13.74 -17.96
C GLY A 79 4.20 13.01 -17.82
N VAL A 80 4.56 12.54 -16.62
CA VAL A 80 5.80 11.79 -16.40
C VAL A 80 5.55 10.31 -16.70
N ALA A 81 6.49 9.66 -17.39
CA ALA A 81 6.41 8.23 -17.68
C ALA A 81 6.60 7.37 -16.42
N LEU A 82 5.92 6.23 -16.35
CA LEU A 82 6.13 5.26 -15.27
C LEU A 82 7.49 4.55 -15.45
N PRO A 83 8.23 4.28 -14.36
CA PRO A 83 9.59 3.75 -14.44
C PRO A 83 9.65 2.27 -14.88
N LEU A 84 8.70 1.45 -14.42
CA LEU A 84 8.70 -0.02 -14.63
C LEU A 84 7.56 -0.51 -15.52
N GLN A 85 6.70 0.39 -16.01
CA GLN A 85 5.49 0.03 -16.75
C GLN A 85 5.27 0.98 -17.93
N ALA A 86 4.60 0.48 -18.98
CA ALA A 86 4.22 1.31 -20.11
C ALA A 86 3.13 2.32 -19.72
N GLY A 87 3.38 3.60 -20.00
CA GLY A 87 2.43 4.69 -19.79
C GLY A 87 2.97 5.78 -18.87
N HIS A 88 2.05 6.58 -18.33
CA HIS A 88 2.34 7.74 -17.49
C HIS A 88 1.63 7.62 -16.14
N TRP A 89 2.05 8.45 -15.18
CA TRP A 89 1.54 8.44 -13.80
C TRP A 89 0.03 8.64 -13.66
N GLU A 90 -0.66 9.15 -14.68
CA GLU A 90 -2.12 9.25 -14.76
C GLU A 90 -2.82 7.88 -14.68
N ARG A 91 -2.08 6.80 -14.94
CA ARG A 91 -2.57 5.42 -14.78
C ARG A 91 -2.30 4.84 -13.40
N SER A 92 -1.50 5.52 -12.57
CA SER A 92 -1.16 5.01 -11.25
C SER A 92 -2.24 5.34 -10.23
N ALA A 93 -2.65 4.32 -9.50
CA ALA A 93 -3.55 4.44 -8.36
C ALA A 93 -2.83 4.75 -7.05
N GLY A 94 -1.52 4.50 -6.97
CA GLY A 94 -0.76 4.56 -5.73
C GLY A 94 0.67 5.01 -5.94
N VAL A 95 1.24 5.61 -4.91
CA VAL A 95 2.66 5.90 -4.84
C VAL A 95 3.13 5.96 -3.39
N TYR A 96 4.32 5.41 -3.16
CA TYR A 96 5.17 5.75 -2.05
C TYR A 96 6.37 6.54 -2.55
N ASP A 97 6.52 7.79 -2.10
CA ASP A 97 7.71 8.60 -2.33
C ASP A 97 8.70 8.38 -1.17
N PRO A 98 9.83 7.67 -1.38
CA PRO A 98 10.81 7.43 -0.34
C PRO A 98 11.57 8.69 0.09
N ARG A 99 11.68 9.71 -0.78
CA ARG A 99 12.40 10.95 -0.46
C ARG A 99 11.59 11.80 0.51
N GLN A 100 10.28 11.90 0.28
CA GLN A 100 9.37 12.63 1.16
C GLN A 100 8.84 11.76 2.30
N ARG A 101 8.99 10.44 2.21
CA ARG A 101 8.33 9.43 3.05
C ARG A 101 6.83 9.72 3.10
N ARG A 102 6.22 9.72 1.91
CA ARG A 102 4.85 10.14 1.68
C ARG A 102 4.11 9.11 0.84
N ILE A 103 2.85 8.88 1.18
CA ILE A 103 1.96 7.99 0.43
C ILE A 103 0.89 8.82 -0.28
N GLY A 104 0.60 8.48 -1.53
CA GLY A 104 -0.59 8.92 -2.27
C GLY A 104 -1.41 7.70 -2.68
N VAL A 105 -2.72 7.72 -2.43
CA VAL A 105 -3.68 6.69 -2.87
C VAL A 105 -4.86 7.34 -3.56
N GLY A 106 -4.98 7.07 -4.85
CA GLY A 106 -6.07 7.49 -5.72
C GLY A 106 -7.18 6.45 -5.81
N SER A 107 -8.12 6.69 -6.73
CA SER A 107 -9.23 5.79 -7.07
C SER A 107 -9.13 5.17 -8.46
N THR A 108 -8.07 5.46 -9.22
CA THR A 108 -7.84 4.78 -10.51
C THR A 108 -7.73 3.26 -10.30
N PRO A 109 -8.24 2.42 -11.21
CA PRO A 109 -8.10 0.97 -11.10
C PRO A 109 -6.64 0.50 -11.01
N SER A 110 -6.38 -0.52 -10.20
CA SER A 110 -5.06 -1.13 -10.01
C SER A 110 -5.15 -2.65 -9.95
N PRO A 111 -4.11 -3.38 -10.41
CA PRO A 111 -4.04 -4.83 -10.26
C PRO A 111 -3.68 -5.29 -8.83
N SER A 112 -3.32 -4.37 -7.94
CA SER A 112 -3.04 -4.68 -6.53
C SER A 112 -4.31 -5.10 -5.79
N VAL A 113 -4.17 -6.02 -4.84
CA VAL A 113 -5.26 -6.44 -3.96
C VAL A 113 -5.76 -5.31 -3.03
N SER A 114 -4.86 -4.37 -2.70
CA SER A 114 -5.17 -3.13 -1.98
C SER A 114 -4.05 -2.15 -2.26
N VAL A 115 -4.32 -1.12 -3.06
CA VAL A 115 -3.35 -0.06 -3.37
C VAL A 115 -2.78 0.54 -2.10
N CYS A 116 -3.64 0.88 -1.14
CA CYS A 116 -3.18 1.43 0.14
C CYS A 116 -2.31 0.44 0.90
N GLY A 117 -2.68 -0.85 0.94
CA GLY A 117 -1.86 -1.89 1.57
C GLY A 117 -0.51 -2.06 0.89
N HIS A 118 -0.46 -1.94 -0.44
CA HIS A 118 0.75 -2.03 -1.24
C HIS A 118 1.69 -0.86 -0.94
N GLU A 119 1.20 0.38 -0.96
CA GLU A 119 2.03 1.55 -0.63
C GLU A 119 2.49 1.55 0.84
N LEU A 120 1.67 1.02 1.76
CA LEU A 120 2.12 0.77 3.13
C LEU A 120 3.22 -0.29 3.19
N GLY A 121 3.17 -1.29 2.32
CA GLY A 121 4.23 -2.29 2.13
C GLY A 121 5.55 -1.65 1.72
N HIS A 122 5.54 -0.78 0.70
CA HIS A 122 6.72 0.01 0.30
C HIS A 122 7.25 0.89 1.43
N ALA A 123 6.34 1.56 2.16
CA ALA A 123 6.74 2.37 3.31
C ALA A 123 7.36 1.52 4.44
N ALA A 124 6.81 0.34 4.71
CA ALA A 124 7.32 -0.59 5.71
C ALA A 124 8.67 -1.20 5.33
N ASP A 125 8.85 -1.51 4.04
CA ASP A 125 10.12 -1.98 3.49
C ASP A 125 11.19 -0.91 3.68
N HIS A 126 10.92 0.34 3.27
CA HIS A 126 11.88 1.44 3.44
C HIS A 126 12.14 1.75 4.93
N MET A 127 11.10 1.76 5.78
CA MET A 127 11.21 1.98 7.23
C MET A 127 12.18 0.99 7.89
N ASP A 128 12.13 -0.29 7.47
CA ASP A 128 12.91 -1.37 8.05
C ASP A 128 14.20 -1.68 7.26
N ARG A 129 14.65 -0.72 6.44
CA ARG A 129 15.90 -0.80 5.65
C ARG A 129 15.91 -1.95 4.65
N LEU A 130 14.83 -2.06 3.88
CA LEU A 130 14.70 -2.92 2.71
C LEU A 130 14.79 -4.43 3.01
N PRO A 131 13.99 -5.00 3.94
CA PRO A 131 13.90 -6.44 4.13
C PRO A 131 13.53 -7.22 2.86
N SER A 132 12.87 -6.60 1.87
CA SER A 132 12.63 -7.16 0.54
C SER A 132 13.92 -7.59 -0.19
N HIS A 133 15.07 -7.03 0.16
CA HIS A 133 16.37 -7.42 -0.40
C HIS A 133 17.10 -8.50 0.42
N SER A 134 16.47 -9.04 1.46
CA SER A 134 17.05 -10.16 2.22
C SER A 134 17.08 -11.44 1.38
N PRO A 135 17.99 -12.39 1.71
CA PRO A 135 18.11 -13.66 0.96
C PRO A 135 16.78 -14.40 0.79
N PHE A 136 15.91 -14.37 1.82
CA PHE A 136 14.59 -14.98 1.74
C PHE A 136 13.75 -14.47 0.57
N TRP A 137 13.68 -13.14 0.42
CA TRP A 137 12.84 -12.50 -0.59
C TRP A 137 13.48 -12.56 -1.98
N THR A 138 14.80 -12.38 -2.07
CA THR A 138 15.50 -12.50 -3.36
C THR A 138 15.44 -13.92 -3.90
N ASP A 139 15.58 -14.93 -3.04
CA ASP A 139 15.49 -16.34 -3.46
C ASP A 139 14.05 -16.72 -3.81
N LEU A 140 13.06 -16.22 -3.06
CA LEU A 140 11.65 -16.40 -3.39
C LEU A 140 11.34 -15.80 -4.76
N HIS A 141 11.75 -14.53 -4.98
CA HIS A 141 11.55 -13.82 -6.25
C HIS A 141 12.20 -14.57 -7.41
N ALA A 142 13.45 -15.03 -7.26
CA ALA A 142 14.13 -15.80 -8.28
C ALA A 142 13.38 -17.10 -8.65
N ARG A 143 12.84 -17.83 -7.65
CA ARG A 143 12.06 -19.05 -7.89
C ARG A 143 10.69 -18.78 -8.49
N THR A 144 10.08 -17.64 -8.21
CA THR A 144 8.72 -17.30 -8.66
C THR A 144 8.69 -16.41 -9.90
N ARG A 145 9.84 -15.87 -10.34
CA ARG A 145 9.92 -14.82 -11.36
C ARG A 145 9.11 -15.12 -12.63
N ASP A 146 9.25 -16.32 -13.18
CA ASP A 146 8.66 -16.68 -14.48
C ASP A 146 7.13 -16.73 -14.47
N ARG A 147 6.53 -16.98 -13.29
CA ARG A 147 5.07 -16.99 -13.11
C ARG A 147 4.49 -15.63 -12.69
N LEU A 148 5.32 -14.70 -12.22
CA LEU A 148 4.87 -13.36 -11.85
C LEU A 148 4.57 -12.54 -13.10
N HIS A 149 3.60 -11.63 -13.02
CA HIS A 149 3.39 -10.58 -14.01
C HIS A 149 4.13 -9.31 -13.59
N PRO A 150 4.54 -8.43 -14.54
CA PRO A 150 4.99 -7.09 -14.19
C PRO A 150 3.93 -6.34 -13.35
N PRO A 151 4.32 -5.54 -12.35
CA PRO A 151 5.72 -5.20 -12.01
C PRO A 151 6.40 -6.21 -11.08
N TYR A 152 5.66 -7.14 -10.47
CA TYR A 152 6.17 -8.11 -9.48
C TYR A 152 7.28 -9.01 -10.04
N ARG A 153 7.23 -9.31 -11.34
CA ARG A 153 8.30 -10.07 -12.05
C ARG A 153 9.63 -9.34 -12.03
N ASP A 154 9.59 -8.02 -12.14
CA ASP A 154 10.76 -7.22 -12.48
C ASP A 154 11.47 -6.67 -11.23
N ASP A 155 10.72 -6.45 -10.16
CA ASP A 155 11.21 -5.87 -8.91
C ASP A 155 10.75 -6.68 -7.69
N VAL A 156 11.70 -7.02 -6.81
CA VAL A 156 11.43 -7.75 -5.56
C VAL A 156 10.71 -6.88 -4.53
N THR A 157 10.90 -5.56 -4.57
CA THR A 157 10.21 -4.62 -3.68
C THR A 157 8.71 -4.60 -3.98
N GLU A 158 8.33 -4.69 -5.25
CA GLU A 158 6.95 -4.81 -5.71
C GLU A 158 6.31 -6.12 -5.26
N LEU A 159 7.04 -7.24 -5.33
CA LEU A 159 6.58 -8.54 -4.79
C LEU A 159 6.36 -8.45 -3.27
N PHE A 160 7.30 -7.84 -2.54
CA PHE A 160 7.19 -7.63 -1.10
C PHE A 160 5.96 -6.79 -0.75
N ALA A 161 5.77 -5.66 -1.42
CA ALA A 161 4.67 -4.73 -1.17
C ALA A 161 3.30 -5.38 -1.42
N GLU A 162 3.16 -6.16 -2.50
CA GLU A 162 1.91 -6.86 -2.78
C GLU A 162 1.65 -8.01 -1.80
N ALA A 163 2.70 -8.75 -1.39
CA ALA A 163 2.57 -9.77 -0.35
C ALA A 163 2.16 -9.15 1.00
N PHE A 164 2.74 -8.00 1.35
CA PHE A 164 2.35 -7.22 2.53
C PHE A 164 0.87 -6.82 2.47
N ALA A 165 0.41 -6.30 1.31
CA ALA A 165 -0.99 -5.96 1.09
C ALA A 165 -1.91 -7.18 1.26
N CYS A 166 -1.51 -8.35 0.74
CA CYS A 166 -2.26 -9.59 0.88
C CYS A 166 -2.42 -10.01 2.34
N VAL A 167 -1.33 -9.98 3.12
CA VAL A 167 -1.37 -10.37 4.53
C VAL A 167 -2.17 -9.35 5.35
N LEU A 168 -1.92 -8.06 5.17
CA LEU A 168 -2.65 -6.99 5.88
C LEU A 168 -4.17 -7.06 5.65
N THR A 169 -4.59 -7.38 4.42
CA THR A 169 -6.01 -7.45 4.05
C THR A 169 -6.60 -8.86 4.12
N ARG A 170 -5.87 -9.83 4.69
CA ARG A 170 -6.29 -11.22 4.88
C ARG A 170 -6.71 -11.93 3.59
N ARG A 171 -5.99 -11.69 2.51
CA ARG A 171 -6.25 -12.25 1.17
C ARG A 171 -5.36 -13.46 0.91
N ALA A 172 -5.51 -14.50 1.72
CA ALA A 172 -4.68 -15.72 1.67
C ALA A 172 -4.67 -16.37 0.27
N THR A 173 -5.81 -16.47 -0.40
CA THR A 173 -5.89 -17.02 -1.77
C THR A 173 -5.13 -16.16 -2.78
N ARG A 174 -5.09 -14.83 -2.62
CA ARG A 174 -4.30 -13.95 -3.48
C ARG A 174 -2.81 -14.11 -3.21
N LEU A 175 -2.41 -14.23 -1.95
CA LEU A 175 -1.02 -14.52 -1.58
C LEU A 175 -0.56 -15.85 -2.18
N LEU A 176 -1.39 -16.91 -2.08
CA LEU A 176 -1.13 -18.20 -2.69
C LEU A 176 -0.96 -18.09 -4.20
N HIS A 177 -1.83 -17.37 -4.91
CA HIS A 177 -1.65 -17.16 -6.35
C HIS A 177 -0.41 -16.33 -6.70
N LEU A 178 -0.02 -15.37 -5.86
CA LEU A 178 1.15 -14.52 -6.07
C LEU A 178 2.45 -15.32 -5.94
N VAL A 179 2.57 -16.15 -4.91
CA VAL A 179 3.78 -16.94 -4.61
C VAL A 179 3.71 -18.38 -5.11
N GLY A 180 2.55 -18.81 -5.61
CA GLY A 180 2.19 -20.06 -6.28
C GLY A 180 2.33 -21.40 -5.52
N GLU A 181 3.10 -21.48 -4.44
CA GLU A 181 3.21 -22.69 -3.60
C GLU A 181 2.66 -22.44 -2.19
N GLU A 182 1.90 -23.39 -1.64
CA GLU A 182 1.28 -23.24 -0.31
C GLU A 182 2.31 -23.07 0.81
N ALA A 183 3.36 -23.90 0.81
CA ALA A 183 4.43 -23.80 1.79
C ALA A 183 5.17 -22.45 1.73
N GLU A 184 5.37 -21.89 0.53
CA GLU A 184 5.99 -20.56 0.39
C GLU A 184 5.04 -19.45 0.84
N ALA A 185 3.73 -19.57 0.53
CA ALA A 185 2.72 -18.62 0.99
C ALA A 185 2.63 -18.59 2.51
N GLU A 186 2.66 -19.76 3.16
CA GLU A 186 2.68 -19.87 4.61
C GLU A 186 3.93 -19.22 5.21
N ARG A 187 5.12 -19.49 4.65
CA ARG A 187 6.38 -18.86 5.10
C ARG A 187 6.34 -17.34 4.96
N VAL A 188 5.80 -16.81 3.86
CA VAL A 188 5.64 -15.37 3.65
C VAL A 188 4.64 -14.80 4.66
N TYR A 189 3.50 -15.46 4.87
CA TYR A 189 2.49 -15.05 5.83
C TYR A 189 3.09 -14.95 7.23
N HIS A 190 3.72 -16.02 7.74
CA HIS A 190 4.31 -16.02 9.09
C HIS A 190 5.42 -15.00 9.27
N ARG A 191 6.23 -14.75 8.24
CA ARG A 191 7.28 -13.73 8.29
C ARG A 191 6.68 -12.33 8.42
N LEU A 192 5.70 -12.00 7.58
CA LEU A 192 5.06 -10.70 7.59
C LEU A 192 4.20 -10.50 8.84
N SER A 193 3.43 -11.50 9.24
CA SER A 193 2.58 -11.45 10.44
C SER A 193 3.40 -11.38 11.72
N GLY A 194 4.46 -12.18 11.84
CA GLY A 194 5.33 -12.16 13.01
C GLY A 194 6.09 -10.84 13.17
N HIS A 195 6.54 -10.23 12.07
CA HIS A 195 7.34 -9.00 12.11
C HIS A 195 6.50 -7.72 12.21
N TYR A 196 5.35 -7.68 11.53
CA TYR A 196 4.51 -6.47 11.44
C TYR A 196 3.22 -6.56 12.26
N GLY A 197 2.87 -7.73 12.81
CA GLY A 197 1.64 -7.95 13.58
C GLY A 197 0.37 -7.93 12.74
N ILE A 198 0.49 -8.08 11.41
CA ILE A 198 -0.62 -8.08 10.44
C ILE A 198 -1.09 -9.51 10.16
N GLY A 199 -2.32 -9.69 9.71
CA GLY A 199 -2.87 -11.02 9.37
C GLY A 199 -4.01 -11.49 10.25
#